data_AF-A0A661M956-F1
#
_entry.id   AF-A0A661M956-F1
#
_cell.length_a   1.000
_cell.length_b   1.000
_cell.length_c   1.000
_cell.angle_alpha   90.00
_cell.angle_beta   90.00
_cell.angle_gamma   90.00
#
_symmetry.space_group_name_H-M   'P 1'
#
loop_
_entity.id
_entity.type
_entity.pdbx_description
1 polymer ?
#
loop_
_entity_poly.entity_id
_entity_poly.type
_entity_poly.pdbx_seq_one_letter_code
_entity_poly.pdbx_strand_id
1 'polypeptide(L)'
;MTRKQPKPLTQILIKPAGPDCNMACAYCFYSHKKALFPGRETHRMSDEILRETIGRFMKSSSEEVSIVWQGGEPTLMGLEFFRKAVSWQQEYGGTH
;
A
#
# COMPACT_ATOMS: atom_id res chain seq x y z
N MET A 1 -0.06 -36.22 1.86
CA MET A 1 0.29 -34.95 1.19
C MET A 1 0.58 -33.91 2.26
N THR A 2 1.84 -33.63 2.56
CA THR A 2 2.22 -32.59 3.52
C THR A 2 1.98 -31.21 2.90
N ARG A 3 1.04 -30.43 3.45
CA ARG A 3 0.88 -29.02 3.08
C ARG A 3 2.17 -28.29 3.41
N LYS A 4 2.88 -27.83 2.37
CA LYS A 4 4.07 -26.99 2.52
C LYS A 4 3.65 -25.67 3.17
N GLN A 5 4.21 -25.32 4.33
CA GLN A 5 3.92 -24.03 4.95
C GLN A 5 4.40 -22.89 4.03
N PRO A 6 3.60 -21.82 3.87
CA PRO A 6 4.00 -20.67 3.08
C PRO A 6 5.17 -19.94 3.73
N LYS A 7 6.11 -19.46 2.91
CA LYS A 7 7.21 -18.60 3.40
C LYS A 7 6.64 -17.27 3.92
N PRO A 8 7.22 -16.70 4.98
CA PRO A 8 6.83 -15.39 5.46
C PRO A 8 7.08 -14.32 4.40
N LEU A 9 6.23 -13.30 4.38
CA LEU A 9 6.39 -12.13 3.52
C LEU A 9 7.47 -11.21 4.08
N THR A 10 8.31 -10.66 3.21
CA THR A 10 9.37 -9.71 3.59
C THR A 10 9.12 -8.31 3.04
N GLN A 11 8.26 -8.17 2.02
CA GLN A 11 8.00 -6.90 1.37
C GLN A 11 6.58 -6.81 0.82
N ILE A 12 6.00 -5.61 0.86
CA ILE A 12 4.78 -5.23 0.14
C ILE A 12 4.97 -3.89 -0.58
N LEU A 13 4.40 -3.78 -1.79
CA LEU A 13 4.31 -2.51 -2.52
C LEU A 13 2.84 -2.08 -2.58
N ILE A 14 2.56 -0.88 -2.08
CA ILE A 14 1.22 -0.33 -1.93
C ILE A 14 1.06 0.91 -2.80
N LYS A 15 -0.08 1.03 -3.49
CA LYS A 15 -0.43 2.17 -4.33
C LYS A 15 -1.62 2.93 -3.78
N PRO A 16 -1.43 3.77 -2.74
CA PRO A 16 -2.54 4.28 -1.95
C PRO A 16 -3.37 5.33 -2.70
N ALA A 17 -2.76 6.05 -3.66
CA ALA A 17 -3.43 7.00 -4.53
C ALA A 17 -3.79 6.40 -5.92
N GLY A 18 -3.70 5.07 -6.07
CA GLY A 18 -3.92 4.40 -7.35
C GLY A 18 -3.09 5.03 -8.48
N PRO A 19 -3.68 5.27 -9.67
CA PRO A 19 -3.02 5.93 -10.80
C PRO A 19 -3.03 7.47 -10.75
N ASP A 20 -3.57 8.09 -9.69
CA ASP A 20 -3.63 9.55 -9.60
C ASP A 20 -2.23 10.15 -9.40
N CYS A 21 -1.88 11.14 -10.20
CA CYS A 21 -0.61 11.84 -10.14
C CYS A 21 -0.85 13.32 -10.46
N ASN A 22 -0.06 14.22 -9.85
CA ASN A 22 -0.07 15.66 -10.14
C ASN A 22 0.90 16.05 -11.27
N MET A 23 1.57 15.07 -11.88
CA MET A 23 2.44 15.27 -13.04
C MET A 23 1.94 14.47 -14.25
N ALA A 24 2.35 14.90 -15.44
CA ALA A 24 2.03 14.26 -16.72
C ALA A 24 3.31 13.91 -17.49
N CYS A 25 4.21 13.15 -16.87
CA CYS A 25 5.51 12.81 -17.46
C CYS A 25 5.33 12.02 -18.76
N ALA A 26 5.98 12.46 -19.84
CA ALA A 26 5.82 11.87 -21.18
C ALA A 26 6.18 10.37 -21.26
N TYR A 27 7.06 9.89 -20.38
CA TYR A 27 7.51 8.51 -20.32
C TYR A 27 6.74 7.64 -19.29
N CYS A 28 5.77 8.22 -18.56
CA CYS A 28 5.08 7.49 -17.49
C CYS A 28 3.95 6.60 -18.02
N PHE A 29 4.26 5.31 -18.19
CA PHE A 29 3.27 4.30 -18.58
C PHE A 29 2.11 4.14 -17.57
N TYR A 30 2.30 4.57 -16.31
CA TYR A 30 1.31 4.37 -15.25
C TYR A 30 0.14 5.35 -15.34
N SER A 31 0.31 6.49 -16.00
CA SER A 31 -0.73 7.51 -16.20
C SER A 31 -2.00 6.95 -16.90
N HIS A 32 -1.83 6.06 -17.87
CA HIS A 32 -2.93 5.43 -18.61
C HIS A 32 -3.75 4.43 -17.78
N LYS A 33 -3.26 4.03 -16.60
CA LYS A 33 -3.96 3.06 -15.74
C LYS A 33 -5.23 3.62 -15.10
N LYS A 34 -5.46 4.94 -15.17
CA LYS A 34 -6.76 5.56 -14.83
C LYS A 34 -7.94 4.92 -15.57
N ALA A 35 -7.73 4.51 -16.82
CA ALA A 35 -8.78 3.87 -17.63
C ALA A 35 -9.28 2.52 -17.08
N LEU A 36 -8.55 1.90 -16.15
CA LEU A 36 -8.96 0.65 -15.49
C LEU A 36 -10.04 0.85 -14.41
N PHE A 37 -10.36 2.10 -14.06
CA PHE A 37 -11.27 2.44 -12.96
C PHE A 37 -12.41 3.36 -13.45
N PRO A 38 -13.31 2.86 -14.31
CA PRO A 38 -14.41 3.68 -14.83
C PRO A 38 -15.33 4.14 -13.68
N GLY A 39 -15.77 5.40 -13.73
CA GLY A 39 -16.68 5.98 -12.75
C GLY A 39 -16.02 6.41 -11.43
N ARG A 40 -14.68 6.38 -11.33
CA ARG A 40 -13.95 6.88 -10.16
C ARG A 40 -12.90 7.91 -10.57
N GLU A 41 -13.19 9.18 -10.29
CA GLU A 41 -12.30 10.30 -10.60
C GLU A 41 -11.13 10.43 -9.62
N THR A 42 -11.30 9.98 -8.37
CA THR A 42 -10.28 10.12 -7.32
C THR A 42 -10.06 8.80 -6.57
N HIS A 43 -8.80 8.39 -6.52
CA HIS A 43 -8.35 7.14 -5.95
C HIS A 43 -7.65 7.40 -4.63
N ARG A 44 -8.30 7.10 -3.51
CA ARG A 44 -7.69 7.16 -2.19
C ARG A 44 -8.01 5.88 -1.45
N MET A 45 -6.98 5.19 -0.98
CA MET A 45 -7.10 4.09 -0.05
C MET A 45 -7.79 4.61 1.21
N SER A 46 -8.83 3.91 1.67
CA SER A 46 -9.52 4.27 2.91
C SER A 46 -8.70 3.85 4.13
N ASP A 47 -8.99 4.45 5.28
CA ASP A 47 -8.32 4.11 6.54
C ASP A 47 -8.58 2.65 6.94
N GLU A 48 -9.78 2.12 6.67
CA GLU A 48 -10.12 0.74 6.95
C GLU A 48 -9.26 -0.22 6.14
N ILE A 49 -9.09 0.06 4.84
CA ILE A 49 -8.23 -0.73 3.94
C ILE A 49 -6.76 -0.61 4.34
N LEU A 50 -6.30 0.59 4.72
CA LEU A 50 -4.93 0.80 5.22
C LEU A 50 -4.65 -0.08 6.45
N ARG A 51 -5.53 0.00 7.45
CA ARG A 51 -5.41 -0.79 8.69
C ARG A 51 -5.39 -2.28 8.41
N GLU A 52 -6.32 -2.74 7.58
CA GLU A 52 -6.42 -4.16 7.23
C GLU A 52 -5.22 -4.65 6.41
N THR A 53 -4.71 -3.83 5.49
CA THR A 53 -3.52 -4.16 4.69
C THR A 53 -2.30 -4.33 5.58
N ILE A 54 -2.04 -3.38 6.48
CA ILE A 54 -0.92 -3.43 7.41
C ILE A 54 -1.09 -4.62 8.36
N GLY A 55 -2.26 -4.77 9.00
CA GLY A 55 -2.49 -5.85 9.96
C GLY A 55 -2.36 -7.25 9.36
N ARG A 56 -2.82 -7.46 8.11
CA ARG A 56 -2.66 -8.74 7.42
C ARG A 56 -1.22 -8.99 6.99
N PHE A 57 -0.52 -7.95 6.53
CA PHE A 57 0.88 -8.05 6.13
C PHE A 57 1.78 -8.41 7.32
N MET A 58 1.68 -7.69 8.44
CA MET A 58 2.48 -7.94 9.64
C MET A 58 2.23 -9.35 10.23
N LYS A 59 0.99 -9.83 10.21
CA LYS A 59 0.66 -11.20 10.67
C LYS A 59 1.27 -12.31 9.80
N SER A 60 1.65 -12.00 8.57
CA SER A 60 2.12 -12.96 7.58
C SER A 60 3.61 -12.81 7.28
N SER A 61 4.33 -11.97 8.04
CA SER A 61 5.66 -11.52 7.69
C SER A 61 6.78 -12.05 8.61
N SER A 62 8.03 -11.79 8.21
CA SER A 62 9.21 -11.95 9.04
C SER A 62 9.34 -10.81 10.07
N GLU A 63 10.30 -10.93 11.00
CA GLU A 63 10.64 -9.89 11.98
C GLU A 63 11.05 -8.56 11.32
N GLU A 64 11.75 -8.64 10.18
CA GLU A 64 12.11 -7.48 9.37
C GLU A 64 11.30 -7.46 8.07
N VAL A 65 10.67 -6.32 7.77
CA VAL A 65 9.81 -6.13 6.60
C VAL A 65 9.98 -4.78 5.94
N SER A 66 9.67 -4.71 4.65
CA SER A 66 9.65 -3.48 3.87
C SER A 66 8.26 -3.15 3.34
N ILE A 67 7.78 -1.94 3.60
CA ILE A 67 6.56 -1.39 3.02
C ILE A 67 6.95 -0.27 2.06
N VAL A 68 6.72 -0.50 0.76
CA VAL A 68 7.05 0.45 -0.31
C VAL A 68 5.79 1.16 -0.77
N TRP A 69 5.76 2.49 -0.64
CA TRP A 69 4.69 3.33 -1.16
C TRP A 69 5.01 3.76 -2.59
N GLN A 70 4.14 3.41 -3.54
CA GLN A 70 4.31 3.71 -4.97
C GLN A 70 2.98 4.11 -5.60
N GLY A 71 2.94 4.26 -6.91
CA GLY A 71 1.72 4.44 -7.68
C GLY A 71 1.36 5.91 -7.79
N GLY A 72 1.06 6.32 -9.03
CA GLY A 72 0.74 7.70 -9.34
C GLY A 72 1.74 8.62 -8.65
N GLU A 73 1.22 9.48 -7.78
CA GLU A 73 1.99 10.19 -6.76
C GLU A 73 1.47 9.82 -5.35
N PRO A 74 2.21 9.04 -4.53
CA PRO A 74 1.77 8.61 -3.21
C PRO A 74 1.51 9.77 -2.24
N THR A 75 2.22 10.89 -2.38
CA THR A 75 2.07 12.05 -1.48
C THR A 75 0.72 12.74 -1.63
N LEU A 76 -0.05 12.43 -2.68
CA LEU A 76 -1.45 12.86 -2.82
C LEU A 76 -2.39 12.33 -1.73
N MET A 77 -1.94 11.36 -0.93
CA MET A 77 -2.64 10.90 0.28
C MET A 77 -2.56 11.90 1.45
N GLY A 78 -1.58 12.80 1.43
CA GLY A 78 -1.30 13.73 2.52
C GLY A 78 -0.58 13.09 3.71
N LEU A 79 -0.03 13.94 4.58
CA LEU A 79 0.81 13.51 5.72
C LEU A 79 0.04 12.67 6.75
N GLU A 80 -1.24 12.99 6.98
CA GLU A 80 -2.10 12.25 7.94
C GLU A 80 -2.25 10.78 7.59
N PHE A 81 -2.31 10.43 6.30
CA PHE A 81 -2.34 9.04 5.86
C PHE A 81 -1.10 8.27 6.31
N PHE A 82 0.09 8.86 6.12
CA PHE A 82 1.35 8.22 6.50
C PHE A 82 1.53 8.16 8.02
N ARG A 83 1.03 9.16 8.77
CA ARG A 83 0.98 9.09 10.24
C ARG A 83 0.16 7.90 10.73
N LYS A 84 -1.03 7.69 10.15
CA LYS A 84 -1.86 6.50 10.44
C LYS A 84 -1.18 5.21 10.02
N ALA A 85 -0.50 5.19 8.88
CA ALA A 85 0.22 4.00 8.43
C ALA A 85 1.30 3.59 9.45
N VAL A 86 2.08 4.53 9.94
CA VAL A 86 3.10 4.28 10.98
C VAL A 86 2.46 3.84 12.30
N SER A 87 1.34 4.44 12.72
CA SER A 87 0.67 4.02 13.96
C SER A 87 0.19 2.57 13.89
N TRP A 88 -0.39 2.15 12.76
CA TRP A 88 -0.80 0.75 12.56
C TRP A 88 0.41 -0.20 12.46
N GLN A 89 1.51 0.23 11.85
CA GLN A 89 2.75 -0.56 11.83
C GLN A 89 3.30 -0.79 13.24
N GLN A 90 3.27 0.23 14.11
CA GLN A 90 3.68 0.10 15.51
C GLN A 90 2.75 -0.81 16.30
N GLU A 91 1.43 -0.65 16.13
CA GLU A 91 0.43 -1.48 16.80
C GLU A 91 0.56 -2.97 16.44
N TYR A 92 0.74 -3.29 15.15
CA TYR A 92 0.84 -4.68 14.70
C TYR A 92 2.26 -5.24 14.67
N GLY A 93 3.28 -4.38 14.75
CA GLY A 93 4.69 -4.78 14.74
C GLY A 93 5.27 -5.08 16.13
N GLY A 94 4.70 -4.49 17.20
CA GLY A 94 5.15 -4.71 18.58
C GLY A 94 4.87 -6.10 19.15
N THR A 95 4.34 -7.03 18.34
CA THR A 95 4.04 -8.41 18.73
C THR A 95 5.16 -9.42 18.38
N HIS A 96 6.31 -8.95 17.91
CA HIS A 96 7.52 -9.75 17.67
C HIS A 96 8.59 -9.47 18.73
#